data_AF-A0A530AI28-F1
#
_entry.id   AF-A0A530AI28-F1
#
_cell.length_a   1.000
_cell.length_b   1.000
_cell.length_c   1.000
_cell.angle_alpha   90.00
_cell.angle_beta   90.00
_cell.angle_gamma   90.00
#
_symmetry.space_group_name_H-M   'P 1'
#
loop_
_entity.id
_entity.type
_entity.pdbx_description
1 polymer ?
#
loop_
_entity_poly.entity_id
_entity_poly.type
_entity_poly.pdbx_seq_one_letter_code
_entity_poly.pdbx_strand_id
1 'polypeptide(L)' 'MNMLPDHKSLEPIDDETDGGFHPLFRDVPSSVEFNKLRKRLLRLTRQAIEDFAMVKP' A
#
# COMPACT_ATOMS: atom_id res chain seq x y z
N MET A 1 -25.02 14.21 6.82
CA MET A 1 -24.55 12.85 7.09
C MET A 1 -23.16 12.72 6.51
N ASN A 2 -22.13 12.99 7.31
CA ASN A 2 -20.76 12.64 6.93
C ASN A 2 -20.63 11.13 7.11
N MET A 3 -20.74 10.39 6.02
CA MET A 3 -20.38 8.98 5.98
C MET A 3 -18.85 8.91 6.03
N LEU A 4 -18.32 8.78 7.25
CA LEU A 4 -16.95 8.32 7.46
C LEU A 4 -16.87 6.92 6.84
N PRO A 5 -15.94 6.65 5.89
CA PRO A 5 -15.88 5.33 5.30
C PRO A 5 -15.50 4.31 6.37
N ASP A 6 -16.29 3.25 6.48
CA ASP A 6 -16.08 2.14 7.40
C ASP A 6 -14.66 1.59 7.26
N HIS A 7 -13.91 1.60 8.37
CA HIS A 7 -12.55 1.05 8.54
C HIS A 7 -12.42 -0.45 8.23
N LYS A 8 -13.50 -1.11 7.77
CA LYS A 8 -13.59 -2.56 7.57
C LYS A 8 -13.16 -3.03 6.17
N SER A 9 -12.89 -2.10 5.24
CA SER A 9 -12.41 -2.43 3.88
C SER A 9 -10.88 -2.57 3.78
N LEU A 10 -10.16 -2.42 4.88
CA LEU A 10 -8.73 -2.70 4.93
C LEU A 10 -8.53 -4.21 5.08
N GLU A 11 -8.84 -4.96 4.03
CA GLU A 11 -8.35 -6.33 3.92
C GLU A 11 -6.81 -6.33 4.03
N PRO A 12 -6.22 -7.29 4.75
CA PRO A 12 -4.77 -7.40 4.81
C PRO A 12 -4.28 -7.66 3.39
N ILE A 13 -3.47 -6.72 2.87
CA ILE A 13 -2.81 -6.89 1.59
C ILE A 13 -1.73 -7.94 1.81
N ASP A 14 -2.07 -9.20 1.56
CA ASP A 14 -1.08 -10.27 1.49
C ASP A 14 -0.07 -9.91 0.38
N ASP A 15 1.18 -9.70 0.78
CA ASP A 15 2.31 -9.25 -0.06
C ASP A 15 2.72 -10.28 -1.16
N GLU A 16 1.96 -11.36 -1.34
CA GLU A 16 2.31 -12.52 -2.17
C GLU A 16 1.47 -12.76 -3.43
N THR A 17 0.37 -12.06 -3.67
CA THR A 17 -0.43 -12.30 -4.89
C THR A 17 -0.55 -11.08 -5.81
N ASP A 18 -0.15 -11.29 -7.06
CA ASP A 18 -0.13 -10.35 -8.19
C ASP A 18 -1.53 -9.95 -8.69
N GLY A 19 -2.53 -9.87 -7.81
CA GLY A 19 -3.94 -9.87 -8.24
C GLY A 19 -4.93 -9.41 -7.18
N GLY A 20 -4.72 -8.21 -6.63
CA GLY A 20 -5.66 -7.65 -5.66
C GLY A 20 -5.39 -6.18 -5.35
N PHE A 21 -5.08 -5.36 -6.37
CA PHE A 21 -4.87 -3.94 -6.15
C PHE A 21 -6.19 -3.18 -6.10
N HIS A 22 -6.21 -2.11 -5.29
CA HIS A 22 -7.27 -1.12 -5.30
C HIS A 22 -7.56 -0.69 -6.75
N PRO A 23 -8.83 -0.52 -7.17
CA PRO A 23 -9.19 -0.23 -8.57
C PRO A 23 -8.45 0.94 -9.22
N LEU A 24 -7.93 1.88 -8.41
CA LEU A 24 -7.07 2.99 -8.85
C LEU A 24 -5.75 2.55 -9.50
N PHE A 25 -5.29 1.32 -9.29
CA PHE A 25 -4.02 0.80 -9.80
C PHE A 25 -4.19 -0.20 -10.95
N ARG A 26 -5.36 -0.24 -11.60
CA ARG A 26 -5.63 -1.18 -12.71
C ARG A 26 -4.69 -1.00 -13.90
N ASP A 27 -4.34 0.24 -14.22
CA ASP A 27 -3.52 0.57 -15.38
C ASP A 27 -2.03 0.74 -15.02
N VAL A 28 -1.62 0.31 -13.82
CA VAL A 28 -0.23 0.44 -13.39
C VAL A 28 0.65 -0.60 -14.11
N PRO A 29 1.90 -0.26 -14.47
CA PRO A 29 2.81 -1.21 -15.09
C PRO A 29 3.08 -2.43 -14.18
N SER A 30 3.01 -3.64 -14.74
CA SER A 30 3.28 -4.90 -14.01
C SER A 30 4.68 -5.47 -14.29
N SER A 31 5.62 -4.64 -14.76
CA SER A 31 6.97 -5.10 -15.06
C SER A 31 7.73 -5.52 -13.80
N VAL A 32 8.68 -6.44 -13.94
CA VAL A 32 9.50 -6.94 -12.83
C VAL A 32 10.26 -5.80 -12.13
N GLU A 33 10.85 -4.87 -12.89
CA GLU A 33 11.57 -3.73 -12.33
C GLU A 33 10.65 -2.76 -11.60
N PHE A 34 9.43 -2.55 -12.09
CA PHE A 34 8.42 -1.76 -11.40
C PHE A 34 8.01 -2.41 -10.08
N ASN A 35 7.75 -3.72 -10.09
CA ASN A 35 7.40 -4.47 -8.90
C ASN A 35 8.53 -4.43 -7.85
N LYS A 36 9.80 -4.52 -8.28
CA LYS A 36 10.96 -4.33 -7.39
C LYS A 36 10.99 -2.94 -6.78
N LEU A 37 10.84 -1.90 -7.60
CA LEU A 37 10.81 -0.51 -7.13
C LEU A 37 9.69 -0.30 -6.11
N ARG A 38 8.48 -0.77 -6.43
CA ARG A 38 7.30 -0.68 -5.56
C ARG A 38 7.57 -1.33 -4.19
N LYS A 39 8.04 -2.58 -4.18
CA LYS A 39 8.36 -3.30 -2.94
C LYS A 39 9.42 -2.56 -2.12
N ARG A 40 10.44 -1.99 -2.78
CA ARG A 40 11.46 -1.17 -2.12
C ARG A 40 10.88 0.10 -1.48
N LEU A 41 10.04 0.83 -2.20
CA LEU A 41 9.42 2.06 -1.71
C LEU A 41 8.51 1.80 -0.51
N LEU A 42 7.63 0.79 -0.58
CA LEU A 42 6.75 0.46 0.54
C LEU A 42 7.53 0.16 1.82
N ARG A 43 8.62 -0.61 1.71
CA ARG A 43 9.49 -0.91 2.87
C ARG A 43 10.13 0.36 3.44
N LEU A 44 10.72 1.20 2.59
CA LEU A 44 11.37 2.44 3.03
C LEU A 44 10.38 3.44 3.64
N THR A 45 9.17 3.52 3.08
CA THR A 45 8.12 4.39 3.62
C THR A 45 7.65 3.91 4.99
N ARG A 46 7.42 2.59 5.18
CA ARG A 46 7.08 2.03 6.50
C ARG A 46 8.17 2.37 7.53
N GLN A 47 9.43 2.13 7.17
CA GLN A 47 10.56 2.48 8.03
C GLN A 47 10.62 3.99 8.35
N ALA A 48 10.45 4.85 7.35
CA ALA A 48 10.50 6.30 7.57
C ALA A 48 9.36 6.78 8.48
N ILE A 49 8.17 6.18 8.38
CA ILE A 49 7.05 6.51 9.28
C ILE A 49 7.43 6.22 10.73
N GLU A 50 8.09 5.08 10.99
CA GLU A 50 8.56 4.67 12.31
C GLU A 50 9.73 5.52 12.80
N ASP A 51 10.79 5.64 12.00
CA ASP A 51 12.05 6.33 12.34
C ASP A 51 11.83 7.81 12.66
N PHE A 52 10.90 8.46 11.96
CA PHE A 52 10.64 9.89 12.10
C PHE A 52 9.33 10.21 12.84
N ALA A 53 8.68 9.20 13.43
CA ALA A 53 7.39 9.35 14.14
C ALA A 53 6.36 10.17 13.33
N MET A 54 6.28 9.93 12.01
CA MET A 54 5.40 10.69 11.10
C MET A 54 3.92 10.40 11.37
N VAL A 55 3.61 9.28 12.02
CA VAL A 55 2.27 8.86 12.40
C VAL A 55 2.29 8.44 13.87
N LYS A 56 1.29 8.87 14.63
CA LYS A 56 1.09 8.42 16.02
C LYS A 56 0.20 7.17 16.05
N PRO A 57 0.45 6.23 16.97
CA PRO A 57 -0.36 5.02 17.12
C PRO A 57 -1.82 5.34 17.48
#